data_AF-A0A0K1FGF9-F1
#
_entry.id   AF-A0A0K1FGF9-F1
#
_cell.length_a   1.000
_cell.length_b   1.000
_cell.length_c   1.000
_cell.angle_alpha   90.00
_cell.angle_beta   90.00
_cell.angle_gamma   90.00
#
_symmetry.space_group_name_H-M   'P 1'
#
loop_
_entity.id
_entity.type
_entity.pdbx_description
1 polymer ?
#
loop_
_entity_poly.entity_id
_entity_poly.type
_entity_poly.pdbx_seq_one_letter_code
_entity_poly.pdbx_strand_id
1 'polypeptide(L)'
;MNHALFSRTGRLTRRDFALTLGVISGGVFFAMLALCYLLFPLTASAAVGFFRDSTEVFFTVYIAAFLGLNLLLYALIPPLAIPAVVRRLHDLGHGGGWAAPMLLLCVPVLLLMLLPVCIFIGILNEMIGPSFPLWNGTTEAFASAVAASMGIALLLFFLLFLPLACWLGWLFLKKGKPEANRWGDPPVEEVLPPTRAAYFSCAGTVTRTAFIRRSLLLLLVLGLVLPPAAQLILQSMAGVFMILVAAIPEAARILATVIIILFVLPFVLFPLPLLPLVRQRLRTLGHSPYEAFLPFAVLLPPLITPLPFARLFSYEVLMEGSTVTDGALQSAVDSMIGVPSILLWTLCGILSFIGIIRLLANDDISYRRESSDESEVHDVLPKM
;
A
#
# COMPACT_ATOMS: atom_id res chain seq x y z
N MET A 1 9.47 -26.14 -7.35
CA MET A 1 9.16 -25.77 -8.76
C MET A 1 8.76 -24.29 -8.82
N ASN A 2 9.46 -23.51 -9.65
CA ASN A 2 9.17 -22.08 -9.91
C ASN A 2 7.92 -21.94 -10.78
N HIS A 3 6.72 -22.05 -10.22
CA HIS A 3 5.57 -21.55 -10.95
C HIS A 3 5.60 -20.03 -10.90
N ALA A 4 6.03 -19.41 -12.00
CA ALA A 4 5.98 -17.95 -12.16
C ALA A 4 4.58 -17.45 -11.78
N LEU A 5 4.54 -16.42 -10.94
CA LEU A 5 3.31 -15.84 -10.37
C LEU A 5 2.26 -15.50 -11.44
N PHE A 6 2.72 -15.16 -12.64
CA PHE A 6 1.91 -14.79 -13.81
C PHE A 6 1.78 -15.89 -14.87
N SER A 7 2.22 -17.12 -14.58
CA SER A 7 2.01 -18.24 -15.51
C SER A 7 0.53 -18.60 -15.59
N ARG A 8 0.07 -18.92 -16.81
CA ARG A 8 -1.27 -19.46 -17.09
C ARG A 8 -1.29 -20.99 -17.15
N THR A 9 -0.13 -21.63 -17.05
CA THR A 9 0.00 -23.08 -17.22
C THR A 9 -0.17 -23.84 -15.91
N GLY A 10 -0.69 -25.07 -16.03
CA GLY A 10 -0.95 -25.95 -14.90
C GLY A 10 -2.20 -25.58 -14.11
N ARG A 11 -2.29 -26.17 -12.92
CA ARG A 11 -3.43 -26.09 -12.01
C ARG A 11 -3.03 -25.35 -10.74
N LEU A 12 -4.03 -24.82 -10.02
CA LEU A 12 -3.83 -24.09 -8.78
C LEU A 12 -4.91 -24.48 -7.76
N THR A 13 -4.48 -24.96 -6.59
CA THR A 13 -5.36 -25.31 -5.46
C THR A 13 -6.12 -24.08 -4.97
N ARG A 14 -7.20 -24.27 -4.20
CA ARG A 14 -7.93 -23.15 -3.58
C ARG A 14 -7.02 -22.30 -2.70
N ARG A 15 -6.17 -22.97 -1.93
CA ARG A 15 -5.23 -22.36 -1.00
C ARG A 15 -4.17 -21.54 -1.74
N ASP A 16 -3.54 -22.11 -2.75
CA ASP A 16 -2.50 -21.40 -3.52
C ASP A 16 -3.09 -20.30 -4.39
N PHE A 17 -4.34 -20.44 -4.82
CA PHE A 17 -5.10 -19.37 -5.46
C PHE A 17 -5.30 -18.19 -4.50
N ALA A 18 -5.79 -18.44 -3.28
CA ALA A 18 -5.95 -17.40 -2.27
C ALA A 18 -4.62 -16.72 -1.91
N LEU A 19 -3.54 -17.50 -1.77
CA LEU A 19 -2.22 -16.97 -1.47
C LEU A 19 -1.65 -16.16 -2.66
N THR A 20 -1.90 -16.57 -3.90
CA THR A 20 -1.43 -15.84 -5.10
C THR A 20 -2.15 -14.50 -5.22
N LEU A 21 -3.48 -14.48 -5.04
CA LEU A 21 -4.23 -13.23 -4.99
C LEU A 21 -3.78 -12.35 -3.83
N GLY A 22 -3.50 -12.95 -2.67
CA GLY A 22 -2.97 -12.23 -1.53
C GLY A 22 -1.62 -11.57 -1.81
N VAL A 23 -0.72 -12.26 -2.53
CA VAL A 23 0.57 -11.69 -2.96
C VAL A 23 0.38 -10.54 -3.95
N ILE A 24 -0.54 -10.68 -4.92
CA ILE A 24 -0.85 -9.61 -5.89
C ILE A 24 -1.38 -8.37 -5.17
N SER A 25 -2.37 -8.53 -4.30
CA SER A 25 -2.93 -7.42 -3.51
C SER A 25 -1.89 -6.82 -2.55
N GLY A 26 -1.06 -7.64 -1.92
CA GLY A 26 0.07 -7.18 -1.11
C GLY A 26 1.09 -6.36 -1.90
N GLY A 27 1.31 -6.73 -3.17
CA GLY A 27 2.13 -5.96 -4.11
C GLY A 27 1.56 -4.57 -4.38
N VAL A 28 0.22 -4.44 -4.45
CA VAL A 28 -0.44 -3.14 -4.56
C VAL A 28 -0.26 -2.30 -3.29
N PHE A 29 -0.38 -2.89 -2.10
CA PHE A 29 -0.08 -2.18 -0.85
C PHE A 29 1.39 -1.73 -0.77
N PHE A 30 2.33 -2.55 -1.21
CA PHE A 30 3.73 -2.17 -1.32
C PHE A 30 3.94 -1.00 -2.29
N ALA A 31 3.32 -1.06 -3.47
CA ALA A 31 3.39 0.01 -4.46
C ALA A 31 2.78 1.32 -3.95
N MET A 32 1.64 1.24 -3.25
CA MET A 32 0.99 2.38 -2.62
C MET A 32 1.90 3.02 -1.55
N LEU A 33 2.54 2.19 -0.71
CA LEU A 33 3.48 2.66 0.30
C LEU A 33 4.70 3.37 -0.34
N ALA A 34 5.32 2.73 -1.34
CA ALA A 34 6.43 3.31 -2.08
C ALA A 34 6.02 4.63 -2.75
N LEU A 35 4.80 4.68 -3.29
CA LEU A 35 4.25 5.87 -3.90
C LEU A 35 4.05 7.01 -2.89
N CYS A 36 3.51 6.75 -1.69
CA CYS A 36 3.38 7.78 -0.64
C CYS A 36 4.73 8.44 -0.35
N TYR A 37 5.79 7.64 -0.24
CA TYR A 37 7.12 8.13 0.08
C TYR A 37 7.81 8.87 -1.06
N LEU A 38 7.49 8.53 -2.32
CA LEU A 38 8.04 9.19 -3.50
C LEU A 38 7.26 10.46 -3.87
N LEU A 39 5.93 10.45 -3.70
CA LEU A 39 5.07 11.59 -4.03
C LEU A 39 5.43 12.79 -3.17
N PHE A 40 5.63 12.61 -1.87
CA PHE A 40 5.88 13.73 -0.96
C PHE A 40 7.05 14.64 -1.41
N PRO A 41 8.30 14.16 -1.56
CA PRO A 41 9.40 15.02 -1.99
C PRO A 41 9.23 15.55 -3.43
N LEU A 42 8.55 14.79 -4.30
CA LEU A 42 8.34 15.20 -5.70
C LEU A 42 7.33 16.35 -5.80
N THR A 43 6.21 16.27 -5.09
CA THR A 43 5.22 17.35 -5.09
C THR A 43 5.70 18.53 -4.27
N ALA A 44 6.44 18.32 -3.18
CA ALA A 44 7.04 19.41 -2.40
C ALA A 44 8.09 20.18 -3.22
N SER A 45 8.99 19.46 -3.91
CA SER A 45 10.00 20.11 -4.76
C SER A 45 9.39 20.85 -5.95
N ALA A 46 8.35 20.29 -6.59
CA ALA A 46 7.63 20.97 -7.67
C ALA A 46 6.90 22.21 -7.17
N ALA A 47 6.20 22.12 -6.02
CA ALA A 47 5.48 23.25 -5.45
C ALA A 47 6.43 24.39 -5.07
N VAL A 48 7.52 24.11 -4.36
CA VAL A 48 8.51 25.11 -3.93
C VAL A 48 9.34 25.64 -5.10
N GLY A 49 9.63 24.82 -6.11
CA GLY A 49 10.47 25.19 -7.24
C GLY A 49 9.77 26.02 -8.31
N PHE A 50 8.45 25.86 -8.49
CA PHE A 50 7.71 26.49 -9.59
C PHE A 50 6.66 27.51 -9.15
N PHE A 51 6.22 27.51 -7.89
CA PHE A 51 5.10 28.34 -7.43
C PHE A 51 5.50 29.25 -6.27
N ARG A 52 4.93 30.46 -6.27
CA ARG A 52 5.09 31.43 -5.18
C ARG A 52 4.28 31.03 -3.95
N ASP A 53 3.05 30.53 -4.17
CA ASP A 53 2.16 30.00 -3.14
C ASP A 53 2.27 28.46 -3.13
N SER A 54 3.34 27.95 -2.52
CA SER A 54 3.72 26.54 -2.58
C SER A 54 2.82 25.63 -1.72
N THR A 55 2.18 26.15 -0.68
CA THR A 55 1.31 25.40 0.25
C THR A 55 0.10 24.79 -0.45
N GLU A 56 -0.74 25.62 -1.07
CA GLU A 56 -2.00 25.16 -1.68
C GLU A 56 -1.73 24.21 -2.85
N VAL A 57 -0.72 24.55 -3.66
CA VAL A 57 -0.30 23.73 -4.80
C VAL A 57 0.23 22.38 -4.33
N PHE A 58 1.05 22.35 -3.27
CA PHE A 58 1.56 21.10 -2.71
C PHE A 58 0.43 20.15 -2.31
N PHE A 59 -0.52 20.59 -1.48
CA PHE A 59 -1.59 19.71 -0.99
C PHE A 59 -2.53 19.28 -2.11
N THR A 60 -2.91 20.21 -2.99
CA THR A 60 -3.81 19.90 -4.11
C THR A 60 -3.19 18.86 -5.04
N VAL A 61 -1.93 19.06 -5.44
CA VAL A 61 -1.22 18.13 -6.34
C VAL A 61 -0.91 16.82 -5.64
N TYR A 62 -0.49 16.84 -4.37
CA TYR A 62 -0.19 15.64 -3.60
C TYR A 62 -1.43 14.75 -3.43
N ILE A 63 -2.56 15.32 -3.04
CA ILE A 63 -3.80 14.56 -2.84
C ILE A 63 -4.35 14.06 -4.19
N ALA A 64 -4.35 14.91 -5.23
CA ALA A 64 -4.79 14.51 -6.57
C ALA A 64 -3.92 13.38 -7.15
N ALA A 65 -2.60 13.49 -7.04
CA ALA A 65 -1.66 12.46 -7.49
C ALA A 65 -1.81 11.17 -6.68
N PHE A 66 -1.94 11.27 -5.37
CA PHE A 66 -2.16 10.12 -4.49
C PHE A 66 -3.46 9.39 -4.87
N LEU A 67 -4.58 10.10 -4.99
CA LEU A 67 -5.87 9.52 -5.35
C LEU A 67 -5.86 8.90 -6.75
N GLY A 68 -5.33 9.62 -7.76
CA GLY A 68 -5.28 9.15 -9.13
C GLY A 68 -4.41 7.90 -9.32
N LEU A 69 -3.27 7.85 -8.64
CA LEU A 69 -2.37 6.68 -8.71
C LEU A 69 -2.91 5.50 -7.89
N ASN A 70 -3.59 5.74 -6.77
CA ASN A 70 -4.31 4.69 -6.05
C ASN A 70 -5.41 4.08 -6.92
N LEU A 71 -6.21 4.91 -7.59
CA LEU A 71 -7.23 4.47 -8.54
C LEU A 71 -6.62 3.53 -9.59
N LEU A 72 -5.49 3.90 -10.18
CA LEU A 72 -4.78 3.09 -11.17
C LEU A 72 -4.26 1.76 -10.58
N LEU A 73 -3.66 1.80 -9.38
CA LEU A 73 -3.12 0.62 -8.71
C LEU A 73 -4.21 -0.42 -8.38
N TYR A 74 -5.35 0.03 -7.85
CA TYR A 74 -6.47 -0.87 -7.56
C TYR A 74 -7.13 -1.42 -8.83
N ALA A 75 -7.24 -0.61 -9.88
CA ALA A 75 -7.71 -1.05 -11.20
C ALA A 75 -6.82 -2.12 -11.85
N LEU A 76 -5.55 -2.21 -11.43
CA LEU A 76 -4.60 -3.20 -11.92
C LEU A 76 -4.76 -4.59 -11.25
N ILE A 77 -5.46 -4.69 -10.11
CA ILE A 77 -5.62 -5.97 -9.39
C ILE A 77 -6.35 -7.02 -10.25
N PRO A 78 -7.54 -6.75 -10.82
CA PRO A 78 -8.24 -7.74 -11.64
C PRO A 78 -7.44 -8.27 -12.84
N PRO A 79 -6.76 -7.44 -13.66
CA PRO A 79 -5.97 -7.96 -14.78
C PRO A 79 -4.75 -8.76 -14.33
N LEU A 80 -4.08 -8.36 -13.24
CA LEU A 80 -2.96 -9.13 -12.68
C LEU A 80 -3.40 -10.49 -12.11
N ALA A 81 -4.65 -10.61 -11.66
CA ALA A 81 -5.23 -11.85 -11.15
C ALA A 81 -5.59 -12.87 -12.24
N ILE A 82 -5.71 -12.46 -13.52
CA ILE A 82 -6.14 -13.34 -14.62
C ILE A 82 -5.34 -14.66 -14.69
N PRO A 83 -3.99 -14.68 -14.63
CA PRO A 83 -3.25 -15.93 -14.70
C PRO A 83 -3.58 -16.91 -13.56
N ALA A 84 -3.75 -16.40 -12.34
CA ALA A 84 -4.13 -17.21 -11.18
C ALA A 84 -5.54 -17.79 -11.36
N VAL A 85 -6.47 -17.00 -11.88
CA VAL A 85 -7.85 -17.42 -12.19
C VAL A 85 -7.88 -18.50 -13.27
N VAL A 86 -7.10 -18.34 -14.34
CA VAL A 86 -7.00 -19.33 -15.41
C VAL A 86 -6.53 -20.67 -14.83
N ARG A 87 -5.50 -20.67 -13.98
CA ARG A 87 -5.01 -21.90 -13.33
C ARG A 87 -6.00 -22.48 -12.32
N ARG A 88 -6.79 -21.64 -11.64
CA ARG A 88 -7.89 -22.08 -10.78
C ARG A 88 -9.02 -22.73 -11.60
N LEU A 89 -9.37 -22.15 -12.73
CA LEU A 89 -10.35 -22.71 -13.67
C LEU A 89 -9.90 -24.05 -14.24
N HIS A 90 -8.62 -24.18 -14.59
CA HIS A 90 -8.02 -25.44 -15.01
C HIS A 90 -8.15 -26.52 -13.92
N ASP A 91 -7.99 -26.15 -12.64
CA ASP A 91 -8.20 -27.08 -11.52
C ASP A 91 -9.66 -27.52 -11.36
N LEU A 92 -10.60 -26.62 -11.67
CA LEU A 92 -12.04 -26.93 -11.74
C LEU A 92 -12.43 -27.69 -13.02
N GLY A 93 -11.51 -27.84 -13.96
CA GLY A 93 -11.72 -28.51 -15.23
C GLY A 93 -12.39 -27.66 -16.31
N HIS A 94 -12.26 -26.32 -16.24
CA HIS A 94 -12.81 -25.36 -17.20
C HIS A 94 -11.70 -24.71 -18.02
N GLY A 95 -12.02 -24.23 -19.22
CA GLY A 95 -11.07 -23.49 -20.07
C GLY A 95 -10.78 -22.07 -19.55
N GLY A 96 -9.62 -21.52 -19.92
CA GLY A 96 -9.19 -20.18 -19.51
C GLY A 96 -10.10 -19.03 -19.98
N GLY A 97 -10.92 -19.22 -21.01
CA GLY A 97 -11.90 -18.21 -21.47
C GLY A 97 -12.92 -17.82 -20.40
N TRP A 98 -13.17 -18.68 -19.42
CA TRP A 98 -14.01 -18.38 -18.26
C TRP A 98 -13.42 -17.33 -17.32
N ALA A 99 -12.19 -16.87 -17.54
CA ALA A 99 -11.59 -15.76 -16.79
C ALA A 99 -12.05 -14.38 -17.28
N ALA A 100 -12.79 -14.29 -18.40
CA ALA A 100 -13.28 -13.03 -18.96
C ALA A 100 -14.02 -12.10 -17.96
N PRO A 101 -14.83 -12.62 -16.99
CA PRO A 101 -15.45 -11.77 -15.97
C PRO A 101 -14.45 -10.94 -15.13
N MET A 102 -13.17 -11.31 -15.08
CA MET A 102 -12.17 -10.49 -14.38
C MET A 102 -11.98 -9.11 -15.00
N LEU A 103 -12.18 -8.94 -16.31
CA LEU A 103 -12.12 -7.62 -16.94
C LEU A 103 -13.32 -6.76 -16.54
N LEU A 104 -14.48 -7.39 -16.37
CA LEU A 104 -15.70 -6.73 -15.90
C LEU A 104 -15.54 -6.25 -14.46
N LEU A 105 -14.74 -6.95 -13.63
CA LEU A 105 -14.43 -6.57 -12.25
C LEU A 105 -13.64 -5.26 -12.14
N CYS A 106 -12.98 -4.81 -13.20
CA CYS A 106 -12.33 -3.48 -13.21
C CYS A 106 -13.35 -2.35 -13.02
N VAL A 107 -14.54 -2.46 -13.60
CA VAL A 107 -15.58 -1.42 -13.55
C VAL A 107 -16.05 -1.11 -12.12
N PRO A 108 -16.49 -2.09 -11.31
CA PRO A 108 -16.88 -1.80 -9.93
C PRO A 108 -15.69 -1.33 -9.09
N VAL A 109 -14.49 -1.90 -9.28
CA VAL A 109 -13.29 -1.44 -8.54
C VAL A 109 -12.98 0.03 -8.84
N LEU A 110 -13.04 0.44 -10.10
CA LEU A 110 -12.87 1.83 -10.52
C LEU A 110 -13.96 2.71 -9.92
N LEU A 111 -15.23 2.33 -9.99
CA LEU A 111 -16.32 3.14 -9.44
C LEU A 111 -16.18 3.33 -7.92
N LEU A 112 -15.81 2.28 -7.18
CA LEU A 112 -15.57 2.37 -5.74
C LEU A 112 -14.43 3.33 -5.41
N MET A 113 -13.36 3.30 -6.20
CA MET A 113 -12.19 4.17 -6.02
C MET A 113 -12.40 5.59 -6.57
N LEU A 114 -13.39 5.81 -7.43
CA LEU A 114 -13.81 7.14 -7.88
C LEU A 114 -14.59 7.89 -6.81
N LEU A 115 -15.29 7.20 -5.90
CA LEU A 115 -16.03 7.82 -4.81
C LEU A 115 -15.18 8.80 -3.97
N PRO A 116 -14.00 8.42 -3.42
CA PRO A 116 -13.16 9.36 -2.68
C PRO A 116 -12.61 10.50 -3.55
N VAL A 117 -12.41 10.29 -4.87
CA VAL A 117 -12.03 11.35 -5.81
C VAL A 117 -13.16 12.37 -5.95
N CYS A 118 -14.40 11.92 -6.13
CA CYS A 118 -15.57 12.79 -6.22
C CYS A 118 -15.81 13.57 -4.93
N ILE A 119 -15.64 12.92 -3.76
CA ILE A 119 -15.72 13.58 -2.45
C ILE A 119 -14.63 14.66 -2.33
N PHE A 120 -13.39 14.34 -2.70
CA PHE A 120 -12.29 15.30 -2.66
C PHE A 120 -12.53 16.52 -3.56
N ILE A 121 -13.02 16.30 -4.79
CA ILE A 121 -13.41 17.39 -5.70
C ILE A 121 -14.54 18.24 -5.08
N GLY A 122 -15.53 17.61 -4.44
CA GLY A 122 -16.60 18.30 -3.72
C GLY A 122 -16.07 19.22 -2.61
N ILE A 123 -15.17 18.70 -1.77
CA ILE A 123 -14.52 19.47 -0.69
C ILE A 123 -13.71 20.64 -1.26
N LEU A 124 -12.94 20.43 -2.34
CA LEU A 124 -12.19 21.51 -3.00
C LEU A 124 -13.10 22.62 -3.52
N ASN A 125 -14.24 22.26 -4.11
CA ASN A 125 -15.21 23.24 -4.61
C ASN A 125 -15.84 24.07 -3.48
N GLU A 126 -16.07 23.48 -2.30
CA GLU A 126 -16.56 24.22 -1.13
C GLU A 126 -15.50 25.16 -0.55
N MET A 127 -14.22 24.75 -0.52
CA MET A 127 -13.15 25.56 0.06
C MET A 127 -12.66 26.71 -0.83
N ILE A 128 -12.61 26.51 -2.16
CA ILE A 128 -12.09 27.51 -3.13
C ILE A 128 -13.21 28.42 -3.67
N GLY A 129 -14.46 28.17 -3.23
CA GLY A 129 -15.65 28.82 -3.76
C GLY A 129 -15.96 28.39 -5.20
N PRO A 130 -17.08 28.88 -5.78
CA PRO A 130 -17.58 28.47 -7.11
C PRO A 130 -16.68 28.88 -8.29
N SER A 131 -15.46 29.34 -8.02
CA SER A 131 -14.40 29.76 -8.95
C SER A 131 -13.97 28.67 -9.95
N PHE A 132 -14.27 27.39 -9.66
CA PHE A 132 -14.00 26.29 -10.59
C PHE A 132 -15.06 26.27 -11.73
N PRO A 133 -14.66 26.45 -13.01
CA PRO A 133 -15.59 26.67 -14.12
C PRO A 133 -16.59 25.53 -14.38
N LEU A 134 -16.33 24.32 -13.86
CA LEU A 134 -17.17 23.14 -14.11
C LEU A 134 -18.53 23.18 -13.37
N TRP A 135 -18.63 23.95 -12.27
CA TRP A 135 -19.81 23.96 -11.37
C TRP A 135 -20.41 25.35 -11.14
N ASN A 136 -19.86 26.39 -11.79
CA ASN A 136 -20.34 27.76 -11.65
C ASN A 136 -21.63 27.98 -12.48
N GLY A 137 -22.75 27.39 -12.03
CA GLY A 137 -24.04 27.44 -12.71
C GLY A 137 -25.05 26.34 -12.31
N THR A 138 -24.84 25.65 -11.20
CA THR A 138 -25.69 24.50 -10.84
C THR A 138 -27.07 24.92 -10.36
N THR A 139 -28.07 24.67 -11.19
CA THR A 139 -29.49 24.78 -10.83
C THR A 139 -29.88 23.60 -9.92
N GLU A 140 -30.97 23.74 -9.14
CA GLU A 140 -31.51 22.63 -8.34
C GLU A 140 -31.78 21.38 -9.20
N ALA A 141 -32.17 21.58 -10.47
CA ALA A 141 -32.36 20.51 -11.45
C ALA A 141 -31.05 19.76 -11.79
N PHE A 142 -29.91 20.45 -11.82
CA PHE A 142 -28.61 19.83 -12.02
C PHE A 142 -28.20 19.00 -10.78
N ALA A 143 -28.41 19.53 -9.58
CA ALA A 143 -28.15 18.79 -8.34
C ALA A 143 -29.02 17.53 -8.24
N SER A 144 -30.31 17.62 -8.58
CA SER A 144 -31.20 16.44 -8.61
C SER A 144 -30.78 15.42 -9.66
N ALA A 145 -30.31 15.87 -10.83
CA ALA A 145 -29.82 14.98 -11.90
C ALA A 145 -28.50 14.27 -11.50
N VAL A 146 -27.62 14.95 -10.77
CA VAL A 146 -26.39 14.35 -10.22
C VAL A 146 -26.72 13.32 -9.14
N ALA A 147 -27.63 13.63 -8.23
CA ALA A 147 -28.08 12.67 -7.21
C ALA A 147 -28.75 11.44 -7.83
N ALA A 148 -29.63 11.64 -8.82
CA ALA A 148 -30.28 10.54 -9.54
C ALA A 148 -29.28 9.69 -10.33
N SER A 149 -28.31 10.32 -11.03
CA SER A 149 -27.27 9.59 -11.77
C SER A 149 -26.34 8.82 -10.84
N MET A 150 -26.01 9.36 -9.67
CA MET A 150 -25.25 8.65 -8.64
C MET A 150 -26.03 7.45 -8.08
N GLY A 151 -27.34 7.60 -7.84
CA GLY A 151 -28.22 6.51 -7.43
C GLY A 151 -28.28 5.39 -8.46
N ILE A 152 -28.41 5.73 -9.74
CA ILE A 152 -28.38 4.77 -10.86
C ILE A 152 -27.00 4.09 -10.95
N ALA A 153 -25.90 4.84 -10.82
CA ALA A 153 -24.55 4.29 -10.85
C ALA A 153 -24.30 3.30 -9.70
N LEU A 154 -24.77 3.60 -8.49
CA LEU A 154 -24.72 2.70 -7.34
C LEU A 154 -25.56 1.44 -7.57
N LEU A 155 -26.75 1.57 -8.14
CA LEU A 155 -27.61 0.42 -8.44
C LEU A 155 -26.97 -0.49 -9.51
N LEU A 156 -26.43 0.09 -10.58
CA LEU A 156 -25.69 -0.65 -11.61
C LEU A 156 -24.44 -1.31 -11.03
N PHE A 157 -23.74 -0.63 -10.13
CA PHE A 157 -22.62 -1.21 -9.38
C PHE A 157 -23.03 -2.44 -8.60
N PHE A 158 -24.13 -2.39 -7.84
CA PHE A 158 -24.62 -3.55 -7.09
C PHE A 158 -25.03 -4.70 -8.02
N LEU A 159 -25.76 -4.40 -9.09
CA LEU A 159 -26.18 -5.39 -10.09
C LEU A 159 -25.00 -6.06 -10.79
N LEU A 160 -23.89 -5.34 -10.98
CA LEU A 160 -22.67 -5.85 -11.58
C LEU A 160 -21.81 -6.62 -10.58
N PHE A 161 -21.59 -6.04 -9.40
CA PHE A 161 -20.69 -6.55 -8.38
C PHE A 161 -21.19 -7.85 -7.75
N LEU A 162 -22.50 -7.97 -7.47
CA LEU A 162 -23.07 -9.15 -6.82
C LEU A 162 -22.81 -10.46 -7.61
N PRO A 163 -23.16 -10.59 -8.91
CA PRO A 163 -22.88 -11.81 -9.66
C PRO A 163 -21.38 -12.08 -9.80
N LEU A 164 -20.56 -11.03 -9.93
CA LEU A 164 -19.09 -11.14 -9.95
C LEU A 164 -18.55 -11.68 -8.62
N ALA A 165 -19.06 -11.19 -7.49
CA ALA A 165 -18.71 -11.66 -6.16
C ALA A 165 -19.13 -13.12 -5.93
N CYS A 166 -20.33 -13.52 -6.39
CA CYS A 166 -20.77 -14.91 -6.38
C CYS A 166 -19.85 -15.81 -7.23
N TRP A 167 -19.45 -15.35 -8.41
CA TRP A 167 -18.53 -16.09 -9.29
C TRP A 167 -17.13 -16.23 -8.67
N LEU A 168 -16.59 -15.16 -8.06
CA LEU A 168 -15.35 -15.22 -7.29
C LEU A 168 -15.48 -16.18 -6.10
N GLY A 169 -16.57 -16.07 -5.34
CA GLY A 169 -16.87 -16.97 -4.22
C GLY A 169 -16.89 -18.42 -4.66
N TRP A 170 -17.49 -18.73 -5.81
CA TRP A 170 -17.46 -20.06 -6.40
C TRP A 170 -16.04 -20.54 -6.73
N LEU A 171 -15.17 -19.68 -7.29
CA LEU A 171 -13.77 -20.02 -7.55
C LEU A 171 -13.00 -20.35 -6.26
N PHE A 172 -13.23 -19.60 -5.19
CA PHE A 172 -12.60 -19.80 -3.89
C PHE A 172 -13.12 -21.06 -3.16
N LEU A 173 -14.44 -21.28 -3.20
CA LEU A 173 -15.11 -22.28 -2.38
C LEU A 173 -15.27 -23.64 -3.06
N LYS A 174 -15.29 -23.74 -4.39
CA LYS A 174 -15.49 -25.02 -5.10
C LYS A 174 -14.20 -25.86 -5.15
N LYS A 175 -14.30 -27.20 -5.03
CA LYS A 175 -13.12 -28.09 -4.95
C LYS A 175 -12.60 -28.36 -6.35
N GLY A 176 -11.28 -28.48 -6.45
CA GLY A 176 -10.63 -28.99 -7.66
C GLY A 176 -11.05 -30.41 -7.99
N LYS A 177 -10.87 -30.81 -9.24
CA LYS A 177 -11.05 -32.20 -9.65
C LYS A 177 -9.96 -33.07 -9.01
N PRO A 178 -10.29 -34.19 -8.36
CA PRO A 178 -9.30 -35.04 -7.70
C PRO A 178 -8.39 -35.79 -8.70
N GLU A 179 -8.88 -36.01 -9.92
CA GLU A 179 -8.18 -36.75 -10.96
C GLU A 179 -7.34 -35.85 -11.86
N ALA A 180 -6.43 -36.47 -12.61
CA ALA A 180 -5.72 -35.83 -13.70
C ALA A 180 -6.72 -35.31 -14.74
N ASN A 181 -6.43 -34.14 -15.31
CA ASN A 181 -7.26 -33.58 -16.37
C ASN A 181 -6.36 -33.08 -17.51
N ARG A 182 -6.95 -32.55 -18.58
CA ARG A 182 -6.20 -32.05 -19.76
C ARG A 182 -5.18 -30.94 -19.47
N TRP A 183 -5.18 -30.38 -18.26
CA TRP A 183 -4.26 -29.33 -17.80
C TRP A 183 -3.21 -29.85 -16.81
N GLY A 184 -3.17 -31.16 -16.56
CA GLY A 184 -2.17 -31.84 -15.76
C GLY A 184 -2.73 -32.59 -14.54
N ASP A 185 -1.81 -33.19 -13.81
CA ASP A 185 -2.08 -33.93 -12.57
C ASP A 185 -2.63 -33.01 -11.47
N PRO A 186 -3.34 -33.58 -10.47
CA PRO A 186 -3.79 -32.82 -9.32
C PRO A 186 -2.61 -32.11 -8.64
N PRO A 187 -2.72 -30.80 -8.35
CA PRO A 187 -1.63 -30.05 -7.75
C PRO A 187 -1.36 -30.53 -6.32
N VAL A 188 -0.08 -30.75 -6.00
CA VAL A 188 0.37 -31.19 -4.67
C VAL A 188 0.34 -30.01 -3.70
N GLU A 189 -0.34 -30.17 -2.57
CA GLU A 189 -0.37 -29.16 -1.51
C GLU A 189 0.85 -29.29 -0.60
N GLU A 190 1.77 -28.32 -0.67
CA GLU A 190 2.89 -28.22 0.27
C GLU A 190 2.39 -27.95 1.70
N VAL A 191 3.04 -28.52 2.71
CA VAL A 191 2.70 -28.23 4.11
C VAL A 191 3.15 -26.81 4.45
N LEU A 192 2.25 -25.99 4.99
CA LEU A 192 2.59 -24.62 5.39
C LEU A 192 3.41 -24.63 6.70
N PRO A 193 4.49 -23.84 6.77
CA PRO A 193 5.20 -23.66 8.03
C PRO A 193 4.33 -22.92 9.06
N PRO A 194 4.56 -23.13 10.37
CA PRO A 194 3.80 -22.44 11.41
C PRO A 194 3.99 -20.92 11.30
N THR A 195 2.91 -20.16 11.51
CA THR A 195 2.87 -18.69 11.28
C THR A 195 3.96 -17.93 12.04
N ARG A 196 4.18 -18.27 13.31
CA ARG A 196 5.24 -17.67 14.12
C ARG A 196 6.63 -17.88 13.50
N ALA A 197 6.93 -19.11 13.08
CA ALA A 197 8.21 -19.43 12.45
C ALA A 197 8.35 -18.77 11.07
N ALA A 198 7.23 -18.67 10.33
CA ALA A 198 7.23 -18.15 8.98
C ALA A 198 7.41 -16.62 8.89
N TYR A 199 6.79 -15.86 9.81
CA TYR A 199 6.71 -14.39 9.70
C TYR A 199 7.40 -13.62 10.82
N PHE A 200 7.44 -14.16 12.05
CA PHE A 200 7.86 -13.40 13.23
C PHE A 200 9.17 -13.88 13.87
N SER A 201 9.69 -15.03 13.42
CA SER A 201 10.98 -15.52 13.89
C SER A 201 12.12 -14.73 13.24
N CYS A 202 13.09 -14.29 14.06
CA CYS A 202 14.36 -13.79 13.55
C CYS A 202 15.40 -14.92 13.35
N ALA A 203 15.06 -16.18 13.66
CA ALA A 203 15.97 -17.32 13.52
C ALA A 203 15.90 -17.90 12.11
N GLY A 204 17.04 -18.40 11.62
CA GLY A 204 17.15 -19.08 10.33
C GLY A 204 17.37 -18.16 9.12
N THR A 205 17.22 -18.77 7.94
CA THR A 205 17.42 -18.19 6.61
C THR A 205 16.14 -18.31 5.79
N VAL A 206 15.95 -17.41 4.81
CA VAL A 206 14.79 -17.40 3.91
C VAL A 206 15.23 -17.17 2.46
N THR A 207 14.77 -18.03 1.55
CA THR A 207 15.03 -17.88 0.11
C THR A 207 14.36 -16.63 -0.45
N ARG A 208 14.87 -16.10 -1.57
CA ARG A 208 14.32 -14.91 -2.24
C ARG A 208 12.81 -14.99 -2.46
N THR A 209 12.35 -16.11 -3.01
CA THR A 209 10.94 -16.33 -3.36
C THR A 209 10.06 -16.39 -2.11
N ALA A 210 10.52 -17.05 -1.05
CA ALA A 210 9.79 -17.11 0.22
C ALA A 210 9.75 -15.74 0.91
N PHE A 211 10.85 -14.97 0.85
CA PHE A 211 10.91 -13.61 1.38
C PHE A 211 9.89 -12.69 0.70
N ILE A 212 9.86 -12.67 -0.64
CA ILE A 212 8.91 -11.85 -1.40
C ILE A 212 7.47 -12.24 -1.07
N ARG A 213 7.15 -13.54 -1.15
CA ARG A 213 5.79 -14.05 -0.89
C ARG A 213 5.31 -13.69 0.52
N ARG A 214 6.14 -13.92 1.54
CA ARG A 214 5.79 -13.66 2.94
C ARG A 214 5.69 -12.17 3.24
N SER A 215 6.60 -11.36 2.69
CA SER A 215 6.57 -9.91 2.89
C SER A 215 5.31 -9.29 2.30
N LEU A 216 4.94 -9.66 1.07
CA LEU A 216 3.74 -9.15 0.41
C LEU A 216 2.46 -9.61 1.12
N LEU A 217 2.39 -10.87 1.58
CA LEU A 217 1.25 -11.34 2.39
C LEU A 217 1.14 -10.61 3.72
N LEU A 218 2.26 -10.34 4.40
CA LEU A 218 2.27 -9.60 5.65
C LEU A 218 1.80 -8.16 5.44
N LEU A 219 2.29 -7.50 4.38
CA LEU A 219 1.85 -6.16 3.98
C LEU A 219 0.36 -6.12 3.66
N LEU A 220 -0.18 -7.14 2.99
CA LEU A 220 -1.63 -7.25 2.76
C LEU A 220 -2.40 -7.31 4.09
N VAL A 221 -2.00 -8.22 4.99
CA VAL A 221 -2.71 -8.41 6.27
C VAL A 221 -2.66 -7.13 7.08
N LEU A 222 -1.48 -6.50 7.18
CA LEU A 222 -1.33 -5.23 7.86
C LEU A 222 -2.22 -4.16 7.19
N GLY A 223 -2.20 -4.08 5.85
CA GLY A 223 -2.93 -3.06 5.09
C GLY A 223 -4.45 -3.22 5.15
N LEU A 224 -4.94 -4.43 5.39
CA LEU A 224 -6.37 -4.69 5.59
C LEU A 224 -6.82 -4.52 7.03
N VAL A 225 -5.97 -4.80 8.02
CA VAL A 225 -6.34 -4.79 9.44
C VAL A 225 -6.09 -3.42 10.08
N LEU A 226 -4.95 -2.80 9.79
CA LEU A 226 -4.54 -1.58 10.48
C LEU A 226 -5.44 -0.38 10.16
N PRO A 227 -5.81 -0.08 8.90
CA PRO A 227 -6.66 1.08 8.62
C PRO A 227 -8.06 0.98 9.24
N PRO A 228 -8.80 -0.15 9.15
CA PRO A 228 -10.09 -0.26 9.82
C PRO A 228 -9.99 -0.24 11.34
N ALA A 229 -8.95 -0.86 11.92
CA ALA A 229 -8.73 -0.81 13.37
C ALA A 229 -8.43 0.62 13.82
N ALA A 230 -7.56 1.33 13.11
CA ALA A 230 -7.24 2.74 13.36
C ALA A 230 -8.48 3.62 13.19
N GLN A 231 -9.30 3.39 12.16
CA GLN A 231 -10.53 4.14 11.93
C GLN A 231 -11.56 3.90 13.04
N LEU A 232 -11.73 2.66 13.50
CA LEU A 232 -12.66 2.33 14.58
C LEU A 232 -12.23 3.01 15.90
N ILE A 233 -10.94 2.97 16.21
CA ILE A 233 -10.37 3.66 17.37
C ILE A 233 -10.57 5.16 17.22
N LEU A 234 -10.24 5.72 16.05
CA LEU A 234 -10.35 7.16 15.78
C LEU A 234 -11.79 7.65 15.90
N GLN A 235 -12.74 6.94 15.33
CA GLN A 235 -14.15 7.33 15.37
C GLN A 235 -14.69 7.27 16.80
N SER A 236 -14.23 6.30 17.60
CA SER A 236 -14.53 6.22 19.03
C SER A 236 -13.92 7.38 19.81
N MET A 237 -12.64 7.71 19.54
CA MET A 237 -11.95 8.82 20.19
C MET A 237 -12.52 10.18 19.78
N ALA A 238 -12.92 10.36 18.52
CA ALA A 238 -13.55 11.58 18.00
C ALA A 238 -14.90 11.85 18.69
N GLY A 239 -15.70 10.81 18.94
CA GLY A 239 -16.95 10.95 19.69
C GLY A 239 -16.72 11.42 21.14
N VAL A 240 -15.74 10.84 21.84
CA VAL A 240 -15.35 11.27 23.20
C VAL A 240 -14.74 12.68 23.17
N PHE A 241 -14.00 13.01 22.13
CA PHE A 241 -13.37 14.32 21.94
C PHE A 241 -14.39 15.45 21.78
N MET A 242 -15.44 15.25 20.98
CA MET A 242 -16.50 16.26 20.82
C MET A 242 -17.16 16.61 22.16
N ILE A 243 -17.31 15.62 23.06
CA ILE A 243 -17.86 15.81 24.41
C ILE A 243 -16.86 16.54 25.31
N LEU A 244 -15.57 16.19 25.23
CA LEU A 244 -14.52 16.79 26.06
C LEU A 244 -14.21 18.25 25.68
N VAL A 245 -14.18 18.57 24.38
CA VAL A 245 -14.00 19.94 23.87
C VAL A 245 -15.17 20.83 24.26
N ALA A 246 -16.39 20.30 24.24
CA ALA A 246 -17.56 21.01 24.73
C ALA A 246 -17.47 21.34 26.24
N ALA A 247 -16.71 20.57 27.01
CA ALA A 247 -16.52 20.77 28.45
C ALA A 247 -15.29 21.63 28.81
N ILE A 248 -14.19 21.51 28.06
CA ILE A 248 -12.93 22.21 28.30
C ILE A 248 -12.32 22.62 26.94
N PRO A 249 -12.48 23.88 26.51
CA PRO A 249 -11.97 24.36 25.22
C PRO A 249 -10.45 24.20 25.07
N GLU A 250 -9.70 24.40 26.15
CA GLU A 250 -8.23 24.27 26.15
C GLU A 250 -7.72 22.82 26.06
N ALA A 251 -8.57 21.83 26.31
CA ALA A 251 -8.21 20.43 26.11
C ALA A 251 -8.02 20.11 24.61
N ALA A 252 -8.53 20.95 23.72
CA ALA A 252 -8.51 20.71 22.29
C ALA A 252 -7.11 20.78 21.67
N ARG A 253 -6.21 21.65 22.16
CA ARG A 253 -4.82 21.76 21.68
C ARG A 253 -3.98 20.53 22.04
N ILE A 254 -4.12 20.03 23.27
CA ILE A 254 -3.40 18.85 23.76
C ILE A 254 -3.94 17.58 23.06
N LEU A 255 -5.25 17.47 22.86
CA LEU A 255 -5.84 16.28 22.28
C LEU A 255 -5.62 16.16 20.76
N ALA A 256 -5.59 17.27 20.01
CA ALA A 256 -5.26 17.25 18.58
C ALA A 256 -3.86 16.64 18.33
N THR A 257 -2.87 17.06 19.14
CA THR A 257 -1.50 16.52 19.08
C THR A 257 -1.47 15.01 19.38
N VAL A 258 -2.23 14.56 20.39
CA VAL A 258 -2.35 13.15 20.77
C VAL A 258 -3.01 12.32 19.67
N ILE A 259 -4.07 12.82 19.04
CA ILE A 259 -4.76 12.17 17.92
C ILE A 259 -3.82 12.00 16.72
N ILE A 260 -3.04 13.02 16.37
CA ILE A 260 -2.10 12.97 15.24
C ILE A 260 -0.97 11.99 15.51
N ILE A 261 -0.45 11.93 16.74
CA ILE A 261 0.56 10.92 17.12
C ILE A 261 -0.06 9.52 17.04
N LEU A 262 -1.27 9.31 17.57
CA LEU A 262 -1.98 8.03 17.49
C LEU A 262 -2.42 7.67 16.07
N PHE A 263 -2.59 8.63 15.18
CA PHE A 263 -3.04 8.43 13.80
C PHE A 263 -1.88 8.25 12.83
N VAL A 264 -0.85 9.08 12.89
CA VAL A 264 0.28 9.05 11.94
C VAL A 264 1.27 7.96 12.34
N LEU A 265 1.55 7.78 13.63
CA LEU A 265 2.61 6.87 14.08
C LEU A 265 2.32 5.41 13.71
N PRO A 266 1.11 4.84 13.85
CA PRO A 266 0.86 3.45 13.44
C PRO A 266 1.03 3.24 11.93
N PHE A 267 0.65 4.22 11.11
CA PHE A 267 0.81 4.14 9.65
C PHE A 267 2.26 4.32 9.21
N VAL A 268 3.03 5.14 9.95
CA VAL A 268 4.48 5.29 9.74
C VAL A 268 5.23 4.04 10.17
N LEU A 269 4.84 3.40 11.27
CA LEU A 269 5.49 2.20 11.80
C LEU A 269 4.99 0.90 11.13
N PHE A 270 4.01 1.01 10.24
CA PHE A 270 3.36 -0.09 9.52
C PHE A 270 4.31 -1.12 8.90
N PRO A 271 5.46 -0.77 8.28
CA PRO A 271 6.33 -1.77 7.67
C PRO A 271 7.28 -2.44 8.68
N LEU A 272 7.40 -1.98 9.92
CA LEU A 272 8.28 -2.59 10.94
C LEU A 272 8.06 -4.09 11.19
N PRO A 273 6.84 -4.65 11.10
CA PRO A 273 6.63 -6.09 11.23
C PRO A 273 7.36 -6.92 10.16
N LEU A 274 7.88 -6.31 9.09
CA LEU A 274 8.76 -6.98 8.11
C LEU A 274 10.19 -7.21 8.61
N LEU A 275 10.60 -6.57 9.71
CA LEU A 275 11.97 -6.63 10.24
C LEU A 275 12.50 -8.06 10.43
N PRO A 276 11.73 -9.03 10.97
CA PRO A 276 12.19 -10.41 11.09
C PRO A 276 12.55 -11.05 9.73
N LEU A 277 11.71 -10.82 8.72
CA LEU A 277 11.92 -11.32 7.35
C LEU A 277 13.13 -10.67 6.68
N VAL A 278 13.30 -9.35 6.86
CA VAL A 278 14.47 -8.61 6.36
C VAL A 278 15.75 -9.14 6.98
N ARG A 279 15.76 -9.38 8.30
CA ARG A 279 16.92 -9.95 9.00
C ARG A 279 17.26 -11.36 8.53
N GLN A 280 16.27 -12.22 8.36
CA GLN A 280 16.47 -13.55 7.80
C GLN A 280 17.07 -13.47 6.39
N ARG A 281 16.58 -12.55 5.55
CA ARG A 281 17.07 -12.36 4.18
C ARG A 281 18.50 -11.82 4.15
N LEU A 282 18.84 -10.84 4.99
CA LEU A 282 20.21 -10.35 5.11
C LEU A 282 21.17 -11.47 5.49
N ARG A 283 20.79 -12.32 6.45
CA ARG A 283 21.59 -13.51 6.80
C ARG A 283 21.78 -14.46 5.63
N THR A 284 20.77 -14.66 4.79
CA THR A 284 20.92 -15.52 3.60
C THR A 284 21.92 -14.98 2.60
N LEU A 285 22.04 -13.66 2.53
CA LEU A 285 22.97 -12.98 1.64
C LEU A 285 24.35 -12.78 2.29
N GLY A 286 24.57 -13.26 3.53
CA GLY A 286 25.83 -13.07 4.27
C GLY A 286 26.04 -11.66 4.82
N HIS A 287 24.99 -10.83 4.84
CA HIS A 287 25.03 -9.45 5.32
C HIS A 287 24.77 -9.33 6.83
N SER A 288 25.25 -8.22 7.39
CA SER A 288 25.05 -7.90 8.80
C SER A 288 23.58 -7.59 9.10
N PRO A 289 23.03 -8.00 10.26
CA PRO A 289 21.64 -7.68 10.64
C PRO A 289 21.40 -6.18 10.87
N TYR A 290 22.46 -5.37 11.00
CA TYR A 290 22.37 -3.91 11.13
C TYR A 290 22.04 -3.22 9.79
N GLU A 291 22.32 -3.88 8.66
CA GLU A 291 21.95 -3.38 7.33
C GLU A 291 20.42 -3.34 7.14
N ALA A 292 19.65 -3.93 8.05
CA ALA A 292 18.19 -3.83 8.07
C ALA A 292 17.69 -2.40 8.19
N PHE A 293 18.52 -1.46 8.68
CA PHE A 293 18.17 -0.05 8.70
C PHE A 293 17.94 0.54 7.30
N LEU A 294 18.70 0.11 6.30
CA LEU A 294 18.61 0.65 4.93
C LEU A 294 17.18 0.58 4.36
N PRO A 295 16.53 -0.59 4.23
CA PRO A 295 15.15 -0.67 3.71
C PRO A 295 14.13 0.11 4.54
N PHE A 296 14.39 0.36 5.83
CA PHE A 296 13.50 1.12 6.72
C PHE A 296 13.87 2.61 6.84
N ALA A 297 14.90 3.09 6.14
CA ALA A 297 15.34 4.49 6.23
C ALA A 297 14.22 5.48 5.89
N VAL A 298 13.30 5.10 5.01
CA VAL A 298 12.12 5.88 4.59
C VAL A 298 11.13 6.18 5.73
N LEU A 299 11.26 5.50 6.88
CA LEU A 299 10.45 5.77 8.07
C LEU A 299 10.96 6.95 8.90
N LEU A 300 12.21 7.37 8.71
CA LEU A 300 12.80 8.46 9.47
C LEU A 300 12.16 9.82 9.22
N PRO A 301 11.90 10.25 7.97
CA PRO A 301 11.33 11.56 7.74
C PRO A 301 9.99 11.78 8.45
N PRO A 302 9.02 10.84 8.40
CA PRO A 302 7.78 10.99 9.19
C PRO A 302 7.98 10.98 10.72
N LEU A 303 9.02 10.32 11.23
CA LEU A 303 9.35 10.30 12.67
C LEU A 303 10.04 11.59 13.15
N ILE A 304 10.75 12.28 12.26
CA ILE A 304 11.49 13.53 12.56
C ILE A 304 10.64 14.78 12.27
N THR A 305 9.69 14.69 11.33
CA THR A 305 8.77 15.78 10.95
C THR A 305 7.39 15.78 11.63
N PRO A 306 7.08 15.07 12.74
CA PRO A 306 5.73 15.03 13.28
C PRO A 306 5.31 16.37 13.89
N LEU A 307 6.25 17.25 14.26
CA LEU A 307 5.95 18.55 14.86
C LEU A 307 5.24 19.53 13.90
N PRO A 308 5.72 19.76 12.67
CA PRO A 308 4.98 20.56 11.68
C PRO A 308 3.67 19.89 11.22
N PHE A 309 3.63 18.56 11.10
CA PHE A 309 2.37 17.84 10.87
C PHE A 309 1.38 18.01 12.03
N ALA A 310 1.84 18.02 13.28
CA ALA A 310 1.01 18.21 14.46
C ALA A 310 0.43 19.63 14.54
N ARG A 311 1.17 20.64 14.08
CA ARG A 311 0.71 22.04 14.01
C ARG A 311 -0.36 22.26 12.95
N LEU A 312 -0.25 21.58 11.81
CA LEU A 312 -1.21 21.62 10.69
C LEU A 312 -2.65 21.22 11.08
N PHE A 313 -2.79 20.28 12.02
CA PHE A 313 -4.10 19.82 12.50
C PHE A 313 -4.38 20.24 13.95
N SER A 314 -3.67 21.26 14.45
CA SER A 314 -3.91 21.80 15.80
C SER A 314 -5.25 22.54 15.88
N TYR A 315 -5.86 22.56 17.07
CA TYR A 315 -7.16 23.22 17.32
C TYR A 315 -7.18 24.69 16.91
N GLU A 316 -6.05 25.40 17.06
CA GLU A 316 -5.87 26.79 16.62
C GLU A 316 -6.14 26.95 15.12
N VAL A 317 -5.73 25.97 14.30
CA VAL A 317 -5.93 25.98 12.84
C VAL A 317 -7.32 25.49 12.44
N LEU A 318 -7.88 24.51 13.15
CA LEU A 318 -9.17 23.90 12.79
C LEU A 318 -10.40 24.71 13.23
N MET A 319 -10.30 25.57 14.25
CA MET A 319 -11.47 26.19 14.90
C MET A 319 -11.43 27.73 15.02
N GLU A 320 -10.27 28.38 14.84
CA GLU A 320 -10.15 29.84 14.93
C GLU A 320 -9.76 30.47 13.59
N GLY A 321 -10.75 31.04 12.90
CA GLY A 321 -10.56 31.85 11.68
C GLY A 321 -9.99 33.24 11.98
N SER A 322 -8.78 33.31 12.54
CA SER A 322 -8.08 34.56 12.83
C SER A 322 -6.78 34.68 12.02
N THR A 323 -6.40 35.90 11.66
CA THR A 323 -5.19 36.18 10.84
C THR A 323 -3.86 35.76 11.48
N VAL A 324 -3.86 35.39 12.77
CA VAL A 324 -2.69 34.88 13.50
C VAL A 324 -2.50 33.37 13.28
N THR A 325 -3.57 32.62 13.00
CA THR A 325 -3.52 31.16 12.79
C THR A 325 -3.02 30.79 11.38
N ASP A 326 -3.26 31.66 10.39
CA ASP A 326 -2.69 31.54 9.03
C ASP A 326 -1.15 31.57 9.04
N GLY A 327 -0.53 32.44 9.86
CA GLY A 327 0.93 32.54 9.94
C GLY A 327 1.60 31.33 10.59
N ALA A 328 0.98 30.74 11.62
CA ALA A 328 1.48 29.54 12.28
C ALA A 328 1.31 28.28 11.41
N LEU A 329 0.19 28.19 10.69
CA LEU A 329 -0.07 27.16 9.69
C LEU A 329 0.94 27.25 8.54
N GLN A 330 1.11 28.44 7.96
CA GLN A 330 2.05 28.68 6.88
C GLN A 330 3.49 28.37 7.33
N SER A 331 3.89 28.78 8.54
CA SER A 331 5.21 28.43 9.10
C SER A 331 5.40 26.91 9.29
N ALA A 332 4.36 26.18 9.69
CA ALA A 332 4.41 24.72 9.82
C ALA A 332 4.51 24.03 8.45
N VAL A 333 3.75 24.51 7.46
CA VAL A 333 3.83 24.02 6.08
C VAL A 333 5.19 24.32 5.48
N ASP A 334 5.69 25.55 5.59
CA ASP A 334 7.01 25.96 5.10
C ASP A 334 8.13 25.11 5.72
N SER A 335 8.00 24.73 7.00
CA SER A 335 8.92 23.78 7.64
C SER A 335 8.77 22.34 7.12
N MET A 336 7.59 21.95 6.66
CA MET A 336 7.26 20.61 6.19
C MET A 336 7.70 20.39 4.73
N ILE A 337 7.48 21.39 3.86
CA ILE A 337 7.88 21.36 2.45
C ILE A 337 9.22 22.08 2.20
N GLY A 338 9.87 22.59 3.25
CA GLY A 338 11.16 23.26 3.14
C GLY A 338 12.27 22.35 2.62
N VAL A 339 13.31 22.97 2.06
CA VAL A 339 14.47 22.28 1.46
C VAL A 339 15.08 21.19 2.37
N PRO A 340 15.28 21.40 3.69
CA PRO A 340 15.82 20.34 4.56
C PRO A 340 14.93 19.11 4.65
N SER A 341 13.60 19.29 4.67
CA SER A 341 12.63 18.21 4.69
C SER A 341 12.67 17.45 3.36
N ILE A 342 12.63 18.15 2.23
CA ILE A 342 12.74 17.53 0.89
C ILE A 342 14.03 16.70 0.79
N LEU A 343 15.17 17.23 1.23
CA LEU A 343 16.44 16.51 1.23
C LEU A 343 16.41 15.27 2.13
N LEU A 344 15.81 15.36 3.31
CA LEU A 344 15.67 14.22 4.21
C LEU A 344 14.81 13.10 3.59
N TRP A 345 13.64 13.46 3.05
CA TRP A 345 12.73 12.51 2.39
C TRP A 345 13.38 11.84 1.17
N THR A 346 14.07 12.62 0.32
CA THR A 346 14.75 12.08 -0.87
C THR A 346 15.91 11.14 -0.49
N LEU A 347 16.78 11.52 0.44
CA LEU A 347 17.91 10.68 0.87
C LEU A 347 17.43 9.39 1.53
N CYS A 348 16.46 9.47 2.44
CA CYS A 348 15.86 8.31 3.08
C CYS A 348 15.15 7.38 2.08
N GLY A 349 14.49 7.95 1.07
CA GLY A 349 13.89 7.21 -0.04
C GLY A 349 14.93 6.45 -0.88
N ILE A 350 16.04 7.11 -1.25
CA ILE A 350 17.13 6.49 -2.01
C ILE A 350 17.78 5.35 -1.20
N LEU A 351 18.07 5.57 0.09
CA LEU A 351 18.64 4.56 0.97
C LEU A 351 17.72 3.33 1.13
N SER A 352 16.41 3.57 1.27
CA SER A 352 15.40 2.50 1.31
C SER A 352 15.34 1.72 0.02
N PHE A 353 15.35 2.40 -1.12
CA PHE A 353 15.36 1.75 -2.43
C PHE A 353 16.60 0.88 -2.65
N ILE A 354 17.80 1.37 -2.29
CA ILE A 354 19.04 0.60 -2.33
C ILE A 354 18.94 -0.63 -1.42
N GLY A 355 18.43 -0.46 -0.19
CA GLY A 355 18.22 -1.57 0.75
C GLY A 355 17.30 -2.65 0.19
N ILE A 356 16.18 -2.25 -0.43
CA ILE A 356 15.22 -3.17 -1.04
C ILE A 356 15.84 -3.91 -2.23
N ILE A 357 16.56 -3.23 -3.13
CA ILE A 357 17.23 -3.87 -4.27
C ILE A 357 18.22 -4.94 -3.79
N ARG A 358 19.02 -4.63 -2.76
CA ARG A 358 19.97 -5.58 -2.17
C ARG A 358 19.28 -6.83 -1.62
N LEU A 359 18.16 -6.66 -0.91
CA LEU A 359 17.37 -7.78 -0.40
C LEU A 359 16.79 -8.66 -1.52
N LEU A 360 16.51 -8.06 -2.67
CA LEU A 360 15.99 -8.72 -3.87
C LEU A 360 17.07 -9.32 -4.77
N ALA A 361 18.35 -9.20 -4.42
CA ALA A 361 19.45 -9.85 -5.14
C ALA A 361 19.27 -11.38 -5.17
N ASN A 362 19.80 -12.03 -6.21
CA ASN A 362 19.80 -13.48 -6.32
C ASN A 362 20.71 -14.12 -5.26
N ASP A 363 20.47 -15.40 -4.97
CA ASP A 363 21.20 -16.18 -3.97
C ASP A 363 22.65 -16.54 -4.41
N ASP A 364 23.11 -16.01 -5.55
CA ASP A 364 24.36 -16.38 -6.24
C ASP A 364 25.64 -15.87 -5.55
N ILE A 365 25.55 -14.98 -4.56
CA ILE A 365 26.73 -14.55 -3.78
C ILE A 365 27.33 -15.73 -2.98
N SER A 366 26.51 -16.73 -2.62
CA SER A 366 26.96 -17.98 -1.99
C SER A 366 27.77 -18.86 -2.94
N TYR A 367 27.40 -18.92 -4.22
CA TYR A 367 28.04 -19.79 -5.21
C TYR A 367 29.49 -19.38 -5.50
N ARG A 368 29.79 -18.07 -5.42
CA ARG A 368 31.14 -17.55 -5.65
C ARG A 368 32.13 -17.87 -4.52
N ARG A 369 31.65 -18.08 -3.29
CA ARG A 369 32.50 -18.40 -2.13
C ARG A 369 32.92 -19.87 -2.11
N GLU A 370 32.03 -20.80 -2.49
CA GLU A 370 32.40 -22.21 -2.63
C GLU A 370 33.38 -22.43 -3.79
N SER A 371 33.25 -21.67 -4.90
CA SER A 371 34.21 -21.77 -6.01
C SER A 371 35.59 -21.17 -5.72
N SER A 372 35.72 -20.27 -4.73
CA SER A 372 37.01 -19.69 -4.36
C SER A 372 37.76 -20.56 -3.35
N ASP A 373 37.04 -21.24 -2.45
CA ASP A 373 37.66 -22.11 -1.44
C ASP A 373 38.11 -23.46 -2.02
N GLU A 374 37.51 -23.93 -3.13
CA GLU A 374 38.00 -25.12 -3.85
C GLU A 374 39.20 -24.84 -4.77
N SER A 375 39.49 -23.57 -5.08
CA SER A 375 40.60 -23.20 -5.98
C SER A 375 41.96 -23.05 -5.27
N GLU A 376 42.00 -22.91 -3.94
CA GLU A 376 43.27 -22.73 -3.19
C GLU A 376 43.84 -24.02 -2.60
N VAL A 377 43.14 -25.15 -2.68
CA VAL A 377 43.57 -26.40 -1.99
C VAL A 377 44.35 -27.38 -2.88
N HIS A 378 44.47 -27.12 -4.20
CA HIS A 378 45.11 -28.08 -5.12
C HIS A 378 46.54 -27.79 -5.60
N ASP A 379 47.17 -26.69 -5.19
CA ASP A 379 48.50 -26.30 -5.73
C ASP A 379 49.69 -26.44 -4.76
N VAL A 380 49.57 -27.19 -3.67
CA VAL A 380 50.73 -27.49 -2.80
C VAL A 380 50.83 -28.98 -2.55
N LEU A 381 51.49 -29.70 -3.47
CA LEU A 381 52.31 -30.88 -3.16
C LEU A 381 53.17 -31.26 -4.39
N PRO A 382 54.51 -31.13 -4.33
CA PRO A 382 55.38 -31.63 -5.38
C PRO A 382 55.51 -33.16 -5.26
N LYS A 383 55.28 -33.86 -6.37
CA LYS A 383 55.56 -35.30 -6.47
C LYS A 383 57.07 -35.52 -6.57
N MET A 384 57.63 -36.29 -5.63
CA MET A 384 58.86 -37.06 -5.84
C MET A 384 58.58 -38.28 -6.72
#